data_AF-A0A4Q4TDL3-F1
#
_entry.id   AF-A0A4Q4TDL3-F1
#
_cell.length_a   1.000
_cell.length_b   1.000
_cell.length_c   1.000
_cell.angle_alpha   90.00
_cell.angle_beta   90.00
_cell.angle_gamma   90.00
#
_symmetry.space_group_name_H-M   'P 1'
#
loop_
_entity.id
_entity.type
_entity.pdbx_description
1 polymer ?
#
loop_
_entity_poly.entity_id
_entity_poly.type
_entity_poly.pdbx_seq_one_letter_code
_entity_poly.pdbx_strand_id
1 'polypeptide(L)'
;MVGTHNAAILPQKGGPLSVGERATPEPGPNTVLIEVKAVALNPVDYHQRDFGMPPVPIYPAVIGSDISGVVAKKYALAQPEGVVALPDALSFEEGAILPLAVITALTAWTTIGIPLDTKYTTQDRQAVLI
;
A
#
# COMPACT_ATOMS: atom_id res chain seq x y z
N MET A 1 22.93 17.14 1.88
CA MET A 1 23.01 15.89 2.65
C MET A 1 21.78 15.07 2.29
N VAL A 2 21.96 13.80 1.93
CA VAL A 2 20.85 12.87 1.75
C VAL A 2 20.22 12.67 3.13
N GLY A 3 18.95 13.04 3.30
CA GLY A 3 18.27 12.89 4.59
C GLY A 3 18.14 11.42 4.98
N THR A 4 17.94 11.12 6.25
CA THR A 4 17.68 9.75 6.73
C THR A 4 16.31 9.65 7.38
N HIS A 5 15.77 8.43 7.44
CA HIS A 5 14.49 8.14 8.09
C HIS A 5 14.43 6.72 8.64
N ASN A 6 13.55 6.52 9.63
CA ASN A 6 13.26 5.20 10.17
C ASN A 6 12.33 4.42 9.25
N ALA A 7 12.63 3.14 9.06
CA ALA A 7 11.77 2.18 8.36
C ALA A 7 11.79 0.83 9.08
N ALA A 8 10.76 0.02 8.85
CA ALA A 8 10.81 -1.41 9.16
C ALA A 8 11.62 -2.12 8.07
N ILE A 9 12.84 -2.52 8.41
CA ILE A 9 13.80 -3.12 7.50
C ILE A 9 13.71 -4.64 7.60
N LEU A 10 13.56 -5.29 6.45
CA LEU A 10 13.64 -6.73 6.30
C LEU A 10 15.06 -7.10 5.83
N PRO A 11 15.92 -7.66 6.69
CA PRO A 11 17.32 -7.90 6.34
C PRO A 11 17.51 -9.08 5.37
N GLN A 12 16.59 -10.04 5.37
CA GLN A 12 16.63 -11.24 4.52
C GLN A 12 15.24 -11.88 4.43
N LYS A 13 15.04 -12.74 3.43
CA LYS A 13 13.83 -13.57 3.28
C LYS A 13 13.58 -14.41 4.55
N GLY A 14 12.36 -14.39 5.05
CA GLY A 14 11.95 -15.08 6.28
C GLY A 14 12.53 -14.49 7.58
N GLY A 15 13.28 -13.39 7.49
CA GLY A 15 13.83 -12.71 8.65
C GLY A 15 12.81 -11.83 9.38
N PRO A 16 13.07 -11.48 10.64
CA PRO A 16 12.23 -10.52 11.35
C PRO A 16 12.39 -9.12 10.76
N LEU A 17 11.31 -8.33 10.78
CA LEU A 17 11.40 -6.89 10.55
C LEU A 17 12.03 -6.23 11.78
N SER A 18 12.97 -5.32 11.56
CA SER A 18 13.55 -4.47 12.60
C SER A 18 13.46 -3.00 12.21
N VAL A 19 13.14 -2.14 13.17
CA VAL A 19 13.17 -0.69 12.93
C VAL A 19 14.63 -0.25 12.84
N GLY A 20 14.98 0.44 11.75
CA GLY A 20 16.31 0.98 11.55
C GLY A 20 16.28 2.22 10.68
N GLU A 21 17.37 2.98 10.73
CA GLU A 21 17.54 4.18 9.93
C GLU A 21 18.08 3.83 8.53
N ARG A 22 17.57 4.49 7.50
CA ARG A 22 18.04 4.37 6.12
C ARG A 22 18.12 5.72 5.43
N ALA A 23 18.87 5.76 4.33
CA ALA A 23 18.86 6.92 3.44
C ALA A 23 17.47 7.12 2.83
N THR A 24 17.03 8.38 2.83
CA THR A 24 15.83 8.84 2.12
C THR A 24 16.11 8.85 0.63
N PRO A 25 15.32 8.13 -0.19
CA PRO A 25 15.50 8.17 -1.63
C PRO A 25 15.09 9.54 -2.18
N GLU A 26 15.80 10.02 -3.20
CA GLU A 26 15.38 11.22 -3.93
C GLU A 26 14.36 10.83 -5.01
N PRO A 27 13.25 11.58 -5.17
CA PRO A 27 12.29 11.32 -6.24
C PRO A 27 12.89 11.61 -7.62
N GLY A 28 12.63 10.71 -8.56
CA GLY A 28 12.95 10.89 -9.98
C GLY A 28 11.85 11.64 -10.72
N PRO A 29 12.00 11.85 -12.05
CA PRO A 29 11.06 12.65 -12.85
C PRO A 29 9.59 12.21 -12.78
N ASN A 30 9.32 10.93 -12.52
CA ASN A 30 7.99 10.33 -12.45
C ASN A 30 7.76 9.61 -11.12
N THR A 31 8.36 10.08 -10.03
CA THR A 31 8.02 9.58 -8.70
C THR A 31 7.80 10.73 -7.74
N VAL A 32 6.86 10.54 -6.83
CA VAL A 32 6.68 11.42 -5.69
C VAL A 32 7.26 10.76 -4.47
N LEU A 33 7.80 11.58 -3.58
CA LEU A 33 8.18 11.15 -2.25
C LEU A 33 7.00 11.43 -1.30
N ILE A 34 6.68 10.48 -0.42
CA ILE A 34 5.54 10.53 0.48
C ILE A 34 6.08 10.49 1.91
N GLU A 35 5.65 11.43 2.74
CA GLU A 35 5.78 11.33 4.18
C GLU A 35 4.68 10.40 4.72
N VAL A 36 5.02 9.12 4.88
CA VAL A 36 4.10 8.07 5.37
C VAL A 36 3.65 8.40 6.80
N LYS A 37 2.33 8.46 7.00
CA LYS A 37 1.68 8.66 8.31
C LYS A 37 1.06 7.38 8.84
N ALA A 38 0.48 6.57 7.95
CA ALA A 38 -0.04 5.26 8.28
C ALA A 38 0.28 4.26 7.17
N VAL A 39 0.37 2.99 7.55
CA VAL A 39 0.50 1.84 6.64
C VAL A 39 -0.43 0.73 7.13
N ALA A 40 -1.21 0.13 6.24
CA ALA A 40 -2.04 -1.03 6.55
C ALA A 40 -1.24 -2.33 6.37
N LEU A 41 -1.52 -3.31 7.22
CA LEU A 41 -0.96 -4.66 7.11
C LEU A 41 -1.94 -5.56 6.36
N ASN A 42 -1.42 -6.26 5.37
CA ASN A 42 -2.15 -7.12 4.47
C ASN A 42 -1.54 -8.53 4.43
N PRO A 43 -2.29 -9.57 4.02
CA PRO A 43 -1.74 -10.91 3.87
C PRO A 43 -0.53 -10.99 2.93
N VAL A 44 -0.52 -10.13 1.90
CA VAL A 44 0.60 -10.00 0.95
C VAL A 44 1.92 -9.68 1.66
N ASP A 45 1.90 -8.93 2.78
CA ASP A 45 3.11 -8.47 3.46
C ASP A 45 3.84 -9.61 4.16
N TYR A 46 3.13 -10.52 4.84
CA TYR A 46 3.79 -11.71 5.39
C TYR A 46 4.25 -12.65 4.27
N HIS A 47 3.53 -12.71 3.15
CA HIS A 47 3.99 -13.49 2.00
C HIS A 47 5.27 -12.92 1.37
N GLN A 48 5.37 -11.59 1.28
CA GLN A 48 6.57 -10.88 0.87
C GLN A 48 7.71 -11.13 1.86
N ARG A 49 7.44 -11.02 3.16
CA ARG A 49 8.43 -11.27 4.23
C ARG A 49 8.95 -12.70 4.21
N ASP A 50 8.06 -13.69 4.25
CA ASP A 50 8.40 -15.08 4.51
C ASP A 50 8.83 -15.83 3.24
N PHE A 51 8.20 -15.51 2.10
CA PHE A 51 8.41 -16.22 0.84
C PHE A 51 9.12 -15.39 -0.23
N GLY A 52 9.40 -14.09 0.01
CA GLY A 52 10.02 -13.23 -0.99
C GLY A 52 9.13 -13.05 -2.23
N MET A 53 7.80 -13.06 -2.03
CA MET A 53 6.85 -12.83 -3.11
C MET A 53 7.12 -11.47 -3.78
N PRO A 54 7.02 -11.34 -5.11
CA PRO A 54 7.15 -10.04 -5.77
C PRO A 54 6.24 -8.97 -5.14
N PRO A 55 6.68 -7.69 -5.09
CA PRO A 55 7.83 -7.15 -5.81
C PRO A 55 9.11 -7.05 -4.97
N VAL A 56 9.28 -7.82 -3.88
CA VAL A 56 10.49 -7.75 -3.02
C VAL A 56 11.75 -7.89 -3.89
N PRO A 57 12.50 -6.80 -4.14
CA PRO A 57 13.41 -6.78 -5.28
C PRO A 57 14.79 -7.32 -4.88
N ILE A 58 15.26 -6.92 -3.69
CA ILE A 58 16.54 -7.24 -3.07
C ILE A 58 16.45 -6.98 -1.57
N TYR A 59 17.33 -7.61 -0.79
CA TYR A 59 17.46 -7.36 0.64
C TYR A 59 18.73 -6.51 0.93
N PRO A 60 18.74 -5.65 1.97
CA PRO A 60 17.62 -5.36 2.87
C PRO A 60 16.47 -4.63 2.15
N ALA A 61 15.24 -4.99 2.49
CA ALA A 61 14.02 -4.47 1.87
C ALA A 61 13.16 -3.66 2.86
N VAL A 62 12.29 -2.80 2.34
CA VAL A 62 11.15 -2.24 3.08
C VAL A 62 9.91 -2.66 2.29
N ILE A 63 8.95 -3.25 3.00
CA ILE A 63 7.70 -3.80 2.45
C ILE A 63 6.49 -3.04 3.03
N GLY A 64 5.30 -3.31 2.51
CA GLY A 64 4.07 -2.55 2.80
C GLY A 64 3.76 -1.56 1.67
N SER A 65 2.66 -1.80 0.96
CA SER A 65 2.23 -0.98 -0.19
C SER A 65 1.07 -0.04 0.12
N ASP A 66 0.37 -0.29 1.21
CA ASP A 66 -0.89 0.38 1.53
C ASP A 66 -0.64 1.51 2.51
N ILE A 67 -0.27 2.66 1.96
CA ILE A 67 0.16 3.81 2.75
C ILE A 67 -0.79 4.99 2.56
N SER A 68 -0.87 5.82 3.58
CA SER A 68 -1.39 7.16 3.49
C SER A 68 -0.41 8.14 4.13
N GLY A 69 -0.36 9.34 3.57
CA GLY A 69 0.63 10.31 3.99
C GLY A 69 0.52 11.60 3.22
N VAL A 70 1.48 12.48 3.46
CA VAL A 70 1.55 13.78 2.80
C VAL A 70 2.59 13.69 1.69
N VAL A 71 2.27 14.20 0.50
CA VAL A 71 3.29 14.36 -0.56
C VAL A 71 4.36 15.31 -0.03
N ALA A 72 5.56 14.77 0.21
CA ALA A 72 6.63 15.46 0.93
C ALA A 72 7.99 14.89 0.55
N LYS A 73 9.06 15.66 0.73
CA LYS A 73 10.43 15.21 0.40
C LYS A 73 11.01 14.14 1.33
N LYS A 74 10.24 13.25 1.98
CA LYS A 74 10.77 12.52 3.14
C LYS A 74 10.85 10.98 3.13
N TYR A 75 9.87 10.16 2.69
CA TYR A 75 9.93 8.72 3.07
C TYR A 75 9.75 7.69 1.93
N ALA A 76 8.58 7.56 1.30
CA ALA A 76 8.30 6.50 0.32
C ALA A 76 8.16 7.02 -1.12
N LEU A 77 8.79 6.34 -2.10
CA LEU A 77 8.59 6.65 -3.52
C LEU A 77 7.33 5.98 -4.05
N ALA A 78 6.50 6.75 -4.74
CA ALA A 78 5.32 6.25 -5.44
C ALA A 78 5.25 6.80 -6.88
N GLN A 79 4.67 6.01 -7.79
CA GLN A 79 4.31 6.49 -9.11
C GLN A 79 3.11 7.44 -8.99
N PRO A 80 3.13 8.65 -9.59
CA PRO A 80 2.04 9.61 -9.51
C PRO A 80 0.68 9.03 -9.89
N GLU A 81 0.65 8.12 -10.86
CA GLU A 81 -0.57 7.48 -11.37
C GLU A 81 -1.20 6.52 -10.35
N GLY A 82 -0.41 6.06 -9.37
CA GLY A 82 -0.86 5.21 -8.26
C GLY A 82 -1.22 5.99 -6.99
N VAL A 83 -1.23 7.33 -7.03
CA VAL A 83 -1.51 8.18 -5.87
C VAL A 83 -2.76 9.01 -6.13
N VAL A 84 -3.64 9.07 -5.13
CA VAL A 84 -4.84 9.92 -5.13
C VAL A 84 -4.85 10.79 -3.89
N ALA A 85 -5.47 11.97 -3.98
CA ALA A 85 -5.65 12.83 -2.82
C ALA A 85 -6.53 12.13 -1.78
N LEU A 86 -6.07 12.10 -0.53
CA LEU A 86 -6.87 11.64 0.60
C LEU A 86 -7.97 12.68 0.88
N PRO A 87 -9.26 12.32 0.88
CA PRO A 87 -10.32 13.25 1.25
C PRO A 87 -10.17 13.76 2.68
N ASP A 88 -10.44 15.05 2.93
CA ASP A 88 -10.30 15.68 4.24
C ASP A 88 -11.14 15.01 5.36
N ALA A 89 -12.19 14.29 4.97
CA ALA A 89 -13.07 13.59 5.90
C ALA A 89 -12.46 12.28 6.44
N LEU A 90 -11.36 11.78 5.86
CA LEU A 90 -10.71 10.55 6.27
C LEU A 90 -9.41 10.83 7.03
N SER A 91 -9.21 10.08 8.12
CA SER A 91 -7.90 10.00 8.77
C SER A 91 -6.87 9.29 7.88
N PHE A 92 -5.59 9.39 8.24
CA PHE A 92 -4.55 8.63 7.56
C PHE A 92 -4.76 7.12 7.74
N GLU A 93 -5.15 6.68 8.93
CA GLU A 93 -5.41 5.28 9.24
C GLU A 93 -6.56 4.72 8.37
N GLU A 94 -7.67 5.46 8.24
CA GLU A 94 -8.78 5.08 7.36
C GLU A 94 -8.41 5.15 5.88
N GLY A 95 -7.56 6.10 5.48
CA GLY A 95 -7.06 6.18 4.11
C GLY A 95 -6.18 4.99 3.73
N ALA A 96 -5.32 4.54 4.66
CA ALA A 96 -4.34 3.50 4.40
C ALA A 96 -4.98 2.12 4.15
N ILE A 97 -6.19 1.86 4.63
CA ILE A 97 -6.86 0.56 4.42
C ILE A 97 -7.52 0.41 3.03
N LEU A 98 -7.65 1.49 2.27
CA LEU A 98 -8.40 1.49 1.01
C LEU A 98 -7.65 0.88 -0.18
N PRO A 99 -6.35 1.15 -0.43
CA PRO A 99 -5.70 0.78 -1.68
C PRO A 99 -5.78 -0.71 -2.02
N LEU A 100 -5.28 -1.61 -1.15
CA LEU A 100 -5.34 -3.05 -1.43
C LEU A 100 -6.75 -3.59 -1.29
N ALA A 101 -7.50 -3.17 -0.27
CA ALA A 101 -8.85 -3.70 -0.05
C ALA A 101 -9.76 -3.44 -1.27
N VAL A 102 -9.76 -2.21 -1.78
CA VAL A 102 -10.59 -1.82 -2.93
C VAL A 102 -10.08 -2.48 -4.21
N ILE A 103 -8.76 -2.45 -4.48
CA ILE A 103 -8.23 -3.00 -5.74
C ILE A 103 -8.34 -4.52 -5.78
N THR A 104 -8.17 -5.21 -4.65
CA THR A 104 -8.35 -6.67 -4.56
C THR A 104 -9.81 -7.04 -4.80
N ALA A 105 -10.76 -6.35 -4.16
CA ALA A 105 -12.18 -6.60 -4.39
C ALA A 105 -12.57 -6.33 -5.85
N LEU A 106 -12.13 -5.19 -6.40
CA LEU A 106 -12.41 -4.82 -7.79
C LEU A 106 -11.80 -5.82 -8.78
N THR A 107 -10.54 -6.22 -8.57
CA THR A 107 -9.85 -7.19 -9.43
C THR A 107 -10.56 -8.53 -9.41
N ALA A 108 -10.94 -9.03 -8.21
CA ALA A 108 -11.71 -10.26 -8.08
C ALA A 108 -13.02 -10.15 -8.85
N TRP A 109 -13.78 -9.06 -8.64
CA TRP A 109 -15.06 -8.79 -9.31
C TRP A 109 -14.94 -8.82 -10.84
N THR A 110 -13.95 -8.10 -11.40
CA THR A 110 -13.74 -8.03 -12.86
C THR A 110 -13.20 -9.34 -13.44
N THR A 111 -12.38 -10.07 -12.68
CA THR A 111 -11.77 -11.33 -13.15
C THR A 111 -12.82 -12.43 -13.34
N ILE A 112 -13.83 -12.47 -12.47
CA ILE A 112 -14.94 -13.43 -12.59
C ILE A 112 -16.04 -12.96 -13.55
N GLY A 113 -15.82 -11.84 -14.24
CA GLY A 113 -16.69 -11.34 -15.30
C GLY A 113 -18.00 -10.72 -14.80
N ILE A 114 -18.09 -10.29 -13.54
CA ILE A 114 -19.30 -9.63 -13.06
C ILE A 114 -19.33 -8.18 -13.59
N PRO A 115 -20.44 -7.74 -14.23
CA PRO A 115 -20.58 -6.38 -14.72
C PRO A 115 -20.53 -5.31 -13.62
N LEU A 116 -19.93 -4.15 -13.92
CA LEU A 116 -19.87 -3.00 -12.99
C LEU A 116 -21.16 -2.17 -12.97
N ASP A 117 -22.11 -2.44 -13.86
CA ASP A 117 -23.41 -1.77 -13.97
C ASP A 117 -24.52 -2.50 -13.19
N THR A 118 -24.16 -3.49 -12.38
CA THR A 118 -25.09 -4.22 -11.52
C THR A 118 -25.81 -3.25 -10.59
N LYS A 119 -27.14 -3.23 -10.63
CA LYS A 119 -27.98 -2.39 -9.76
C LYS A 119 -28.65 -3.24 -8.69
N TYR A 120 -28.48 -2.84 -7.44
CA TYR A 120 -29.27 -3.38 -6.35
C TYR A 120 -30.71 -2.86 -6.43
N THR A 121 -31.67 -3.76 -6.40
CA THR A 121 -33.08 -3.46 -6.12
C THR A 121 -33.46 -4.03 -4.76
N THR A 122 -34.48 -3.44 -4.11
CA THR A 122 -34.97 -3.91 -2.80
C THR A 122 -35.56 -5.33 -2.82
N GLN A 123 -35.72 -5.94 -4.01
CA GLN A 123 -36.13 -7.33 -4.19
C GLN A 123 -34.95 -8.32 -4.18
N ASP A 124 -33.71 -7.85 -4.39
CA ASP A 124 -32.48 -8.65 -4.44
C ASP A 124 -31.96 -9.01 -3.04
N ARG A 125 -32.85 -9.36 -2.09
CA ARG A 125 -32.63 -9.54 -0.63
C ARG A 125 -31.61 -10.61 -0.21
N GLN A 126 -30.38 -10.54 -0.72
CA GLN A 126 -29.28 -11.47 -0.52
C GLN A 126 -27.96 -10.69 -0.53
N ALA A 127 -27.84 -9.61 0.26
CA ALA A 127 -26.53 -8.99 0.46
C ALA A 127 -25.85 -9.69 1.64
N VAL A 128 -24.83 -10.49 1.35
CA VAL A 128 -23.84 -10.92 2.35
C VAL A 128 -22.56 -10.16 2.03
N LEU A 129 -22.11 -9.36 3.00
CA LEU A 129 -20.77 -8.79 2.99
C LEU A 129 -19.83 -9.88 3.53
N ILE A 130 -18.75 -10.17 2.81
CA ILE A 130 -17.61 -10.93 3.35
C ILE A 130 -16.41 -10.01 3.35
#